data_AF-A0A927UAE8-F1
#
_entry.id   AF-A0A927UAE8-F1
#
_cell.length_a   1.000
_cell.length_b   1.000
_cell.length_c   1.000
_cell.angle_alpha   90.00
_cell.angle_beta   90.00
_cell.angle_gamma   90.00
#
_symmetry.space_group_name_H-M   'P 1'
#
loop_
_entity.id
_entity.type
_entity.pdbx_description
1 polymer ?
#
loop_
_entity_poly.entity_id
_entity_poly.type
_entity_poly.pdbx_seq_one_letter_code
_entity_poly.pdbx_strand_id
1 'polypeptide(L)' 'MRQVRCFTDPFKNMESAAVRITDELNKWLAQNPNAALVDVKVEQLTNAQGHQMLTMFAIVDIKD' A
#
# COMPACT_ATOMS: atom_id res chain seq x y z
N MET A 1 9.60 3.97 15.40
CA MET A 1 8.59 5.02 15.12
C MET A 1 7.56 4.43 14.18
N ARG A 2 6.27 4.46 14.55
CA ARG A 2 5.21 3.96 13.66
C ARG A 2 4.85 4.98 12.59
N GLN A 3 4.78 4.53 11.35
CA GLN A 3 4.35 5.31 10.19
C GLN A 3 3.28 4.53 9.41
N VAL A 4 2.41 5.28 8.72
CA VAL A 4 1.45 4.71 7.77
C VAL A 4 1.94 5.01 6.36
N ARG A 5 2.04 3.97 5.53
CA ARG A 5 2.41 4.06 4.11
C ARG A 5 1.20 3.68 3.28
N CYS A 6 0.91 4.49 2.27
CA CYS A 6 -0.23 4.28 1.39
C CYS A 6 0.25 3.91 -0.01
N PHE A 7 -0.33 2.86 -0.58
CA PHE A 7 -0.08 2.41 -1.95
C PHE A 7 -1.43 2.32 -2.67
N THR A 8 -1.57 3.01 -3.79
CA THR A 8 -2.85 3.12 -4.50
C THR A 8 -2.66 2.76 -5.96
N ASP A 9 -3.54 1.92 -6.49
CA ASP A 9 -3.57 1.57 -7.90
C ASP A 9 -4.99 1.81 -8.47
N PRO A 10 -5.13 2.68 -9.50
CA PRO A 10 -6.38 2.78 -10.24
C PRO A 10 -6.60 1.50 -11.04
N PHE A 11 -7.74 0.84 -10.87
CA PHE A 11 -7.95 -0.48 -11.44
C PHE A 11 -9.22 -0.60 -12.25
N LYS A 12 -9.13 -1.40 -13.31
CA LYS A 12 -10.29 -2.01 -13.98
C LYS A 12 -10.52 -3.46 -13.53
N ASN A 13 -9.48 -4.09 -12.96
CA ASN A 13 -9.49 -5.46 -12.45
C ASN A 13 -8.78 -5.49 -11.07
N MET A 14 -9.51 -5.95 -10.04
CA MET A 14 -9.07 -5.95 -8.64
C MET A 14 -7.85 -6.83 -8.39
N GLU A 15 -7.79 -8.03 -8.98
CA GLU A 15 -6.69 -8.97 -8.77
C GLU A 15 -5.36 -8.37 -9.24
N SER A 16 -5.36 -7.81 -10.46
CA SER A 16 -4.17 -7.17 -11.01
C SER A 16 -3.71 -5.97 -10.17
N ALA A 17 -4.65 -5.24 -9.57
CA ALA A 17 -4.37 -4.10 -8.70
C ALA A 17 -3.75 -4.56 -7.38
N ALA A 18 -4.30 -5.61 -6.77
CA ALA A 18 -3.79 -6.20 -5.53
C ALA A 18 -2.34 -6.68 -5.69
N VAL A 19 -2.01 -7.30 -6.84
CA VAL A 19 -0.62 -7.69 -7.14
C VAL A 19 0.28 -6.47 -7.25
N ARG A 20 -0.12 -5.43 -8.01
CA ARG A 20 0.71 -4.22 -8.20
C ARG A 20 0.96 -3.47 -6.88
N ILE A 21 -0.06 -3.25 -6.06
CA ILE A 21 0.12 -2.54 -4.78
C ILE A 21 0.97 -3.35 -3.79
N THR A 22 0.88 -4.68 -3.83
CA THR A 22 1.70 -5.56 -2.98
C THR A 22 3.17 -5.54 -3.43
N ASP A 23 3.42 -5.53 -4.74
CA ASP A 23 4.77 -5.39 -5.30
C ASP A 23 5.41 -4.05 -4.90
N GLU A 24 4.65 -2.94 -4.95
CA GLU A 24 5.14 -1.63 -4.51
C GLU A 24 5.44 -1.58 -3.01
N LEU A 25 4.60 -2.20 -2.16
CA LEU A 25 4.91 -2.36 -0.73
C LEU A 25 6.22 -3.14 -0.54
N ASN A 26 6.40 -4.26 -1.24
CA ASN A 26 7.61 -5.08 -1.11
C ASN A 26 8.86 -4.33 -1.55
N LYS A 27 8.81 -3.58 -2.66
CA LYS A 27 9.91 -2.71 -3.09
C LYS A 27 10.24 -1.67 -2.03
N TRP A 28 9.22 -1.05 -1.43
CA TRP A 28 9.43 -0.07 -0.39
C TRP A 28 10.08 -0.69 0.85
N LEU A 29 9.61 -1.85 1.31
CA LEU A 29 10.22 -2.58 2.44
C LEU A 29 11.67 -2.97 2.15
N ALA A 30 11.98 -3.42 0.93
CA ALA A 30 13.36 -3.74 0.53
C ALA A 30 14.29 -2.51 0.55
N GLN A 31 13.76 -1.32 0.27
CA GLN A 31 14.51 -0.05 0.36
C GLN A 31 14.63 0.48 1.80
N ASN A 32 13.82 -0.02 2.72
CA ASN A 32 13.77 0.42 4.11
C ASN A 32 14.04 -0.77 5.05
N PRO A 33 15.29 -1.29 5.12
CA PRO A 33 15.61 -2.50 5.89
C PRO A 33 15.36 -2.37 7.39
N ASN A 34 15.29 -1.14 7.92
CA ASN A 34 14.95 -0.85 9.31
C ASN A 34 13.43 -0.77 9.56
N ALA A 35 12.61 -0.87 8.52
CA ALA A 35 11.16 -0.88 8.62
C ALA A 35 10.64 -2.31 8.74
N ALA A 36 9.77 -2.55 9.73
CA ALA A 36 9.05 -3.79 9.90
C ALA A 36 7.55 -3.57 9.64
N LEU A 37 6.95 -4.43 8.82
CA LEU A 37 5.51 -4.41 8.59
C LEU A 37 4.77 -4.88 9.84
N VAL A 38 3.82 -4.07 10.32
CA VAL A 38 3.03 -4.36 11.52
C VAL A 38 1.63 -4.84 11.16
N ASP A 39 0.98 -4.11 10.25
CA ASP A 39 -0.40 -4.40 9.85
C ASP A 39 -0.67 -3.82 8.45
N VAL A 40 -1.69 -4.35 7.78
CA VAL A 40 -2.12 -3.91 6.46
C VAL A 40 -3.63 -3.88 6.38
N LYS A 41 -4.17 -2.77 5.87
CA LYS A 41 -5.58 -2.65 5.50
C LYS A 41 -5.71 -2.34 4.02
N VAL A 42 -6.56 -3.07 3.31
CA VAL A 42 -6.85 -2.80 1.90
C VAL A 42 -8.30 -2.35 1.77
N GLU A 43 -8.52 -1.24 1.08
CA GLU A 43 -9.84 -0.68 0.82
C GLU A 43 -9.99 -0.29 -0.65
N GLN A 44 -11.21 -0.39 -1.16
CA GLN A 44 -11.56 0.20 -2.44
C GLN A 44 -12.04 1.63 -2.20
N LEU A 45 -11.35 2.60 -2.79
CA LEU A 45 -11.66 4.02 -2.69
C LEU A 45 -12.05 4.59 -4.05
N THR A 46 -12.78 5.70 -4.04
CA THR A 46 -13.07 6.48 -5.25
C THR A 46 -12.36 7.81 -5.15
N ASN A 47 -11.58 8.17 -6.16
CA ASN A 47 -10.89 9.47 -6.17
C ASN A 47 -11.84 10.62 -6.55
N ALA A 48 -11.34 11.86 -6.47
CA ALA A 48 -12.10 13.06 -6.80
C ALA A 48 -12.62 13.12 -8.25
N GLN A 49 -12.08 12.29 -9.15
CA GLN A 49 -12.51 12.17 -10.55
C GLN A 49 -13.55 11.05 -10.76
N GLY A 50 -13.94 10.34 -9.70
CA GLY A 50 -14.89 9.22 -9.79
C GLY A 50 -14.26 7.88 -10.18
N HIS A 51 -12.93 7.78 -10.27
CA HIS A 51 -12.25 6.53 -10.60
C HIS A 51 -12.09 5.64 -9.36
N GLN A 52 -12.43 4.36 -9.52
CA GLN A 52 -12.20 3.33 -8.49
C GLN A 52 -10.70 3.01 -8.41
N MET A 53 -10.21 2.92 -7.18
CA MET A 53 -8.82 2.60 -6.87
C MET A 53 -8.76 1.61 -5.73
N LEU A 54 -7.74 0.77 -5.72
CA LEU A 54 -7.44 -0.15 -4.63
C LEU A 54 -6.33 0.52 -3.84
N THR A 55 -6.58 0.76 -2.55
CA THR A 55 -5.65 1.45 -1.68
C THR A 55 -5.27 0.54 -0.53
N MET A 56 -3.97 0.31 -0.36
CA MET A 56 -3.38 -0.39 0.76
C MET A 56 -2.77 0.63 1.73
N PHE A 57 -3.16 0.52 2.99
CA PHE A 57 -2.58 1.24 4.12
C PHE A 57 -1.73 0.25 4.92
N ALA A 58 -0.41 0.33 4.76
CA ALA A 58 0.56 -0.45 5.50
C ALA A 58 1.03 0.33 6.73
N ILE A 59 0.84 -0.24 7.92
CA ILE A 59 1.40 0.28 9.17
C ILE A 59 2.77 -0.36 9.33
N VAL A 60 3.80 0.46 9.42
CA VAL A 60 5.20 0.02 9.55
C VAL A 60 5.82 0.64 10.79
N ASP A 61 6.68 -0.10 11.47
CA ASP A 61 7.54 0.43 12.52
C ASP A 61 8.95 0.59 11.98
N ILE A 62 9.49 1.80 12.05
CA ILE A 62 10.84 2.14 11.59
C ILE A 62 11.75 2.28 12.80
N LYS A 63 12.80 1.46 12.86
CA LYS A 63 13.85 1.59 13.88
C LYS A 63 14.91 2.59 13.43
N ASP A 64 15.36 3.41 14.37
CA ASP A 64 16.52 4.29 14.18
C ASP A 64 17.83 3.48 14.16
#